data_AF-A0A6A6VPK4-F1
#
_entry.id   AF-A0A6A6VPK4-F1
#
_cell.length_a   1.000
_cell.length_b   1.000
_cell.length_c   1.000
_cell.angle_alpha   90.00
_cell.angle_beta   90.00
_cell.angle_gamma   90.00
#
_symmetry.space_group_name_H-M   'P 1'
#
loop_
_entity.id
_entity.type
_entity.pdbx_description
1 polymer ?
#
loop_
_entity_poly.entity_id
_entity_poly.type
_entity_poly.pdbx_seq_one_letter_code
_entity_poly.pdbx_strand_id
1 'polypeptide(L)'
;MAHRSDVFTSNPTTFLVGKEEVPMVVHHGVLAPLSDYFKRLLGDDSAFKEAEEKTVLLPQIKPDDFSRFCTFAYTGDYAAPPYVVDDDWTEELQTTPEFLVYTSASTVSKGKRTTKYADEPTAALYQPVVGEQDFHVRRPDFERRAYCATTPYEDYRQSFRVAPHSAGAEKAEHVFLAHARLYAFAKEKMVDSLISLSLQKLHKTLAVFTLDQRRYQDILALTRFAFSEDYPELQDMVALYHGAHFTKIGRFESFYSILCEEGHLGANLLRLFYENKRH
;
A
#
# COMPACT_ATOMS: atom_id res chain seq x y z
N MET A 1 -30.57 7.85 -5.10
CA MET A 1 -30.12 6.81 -6.06
C MET A 1 -30.47 7.28 -7.45
N ALA A 2 -29.48 7.68 -8.26
CA ALA A 2 -29.73 8.07 -9.65
C ALA A 2 -30.05 6.81 -10.48
N HIS A 3 -31.11 6.89 -11.28
CA HIS A 3 -31.63 5.80 -12.09
C HIS A 3 -30.60 5.45 -13.18
N ARG A 4 -30.05 4.22 -13.15
CA ARG A 4 -28.93 3.74 -13.98
C ARG A 4 -29.35 3.35 -15.41
N SER A 5 -30.49 3.86 -15.89
CA SER A 5 -31.22 3.33 -17.05
C SER A 5 -30.65 3.71 -18.42
N ASP A 6 -29.65 4.60 -18.48
CA ASP A 6 -29.15 5.15 -19.74
C ASP A 6 -27.61 5.10 -19.89
N VAL A 7 -26.94 4.19 -19.17
CA VAL A 7 -25.47 4.03 -19.28
C VAL A 7 -25.02 3.74 -20.71
N PHE A 8 -25.66 2.77 -21.38
CA PHE A 8 -25.28 2.35 -22.74
C PHE A 8 -25.81 3.26 -23.85
N THR A 9 -26.72 4.18 -23.51
CA THR A 9 -27.23 5.21 -24.43
C THR A 9 -26.49 6.54 -24.26
N SER A 10 -25.72 6.69 -23.18
CA SER A 10 -24.86 7.86 -22.96
C SER A 10 -23.66 7.89 -23.91
N ASN A 11 -23.13 9.10 -24.16
CA ASN A 11 -21.99 9.29 -25.05
C ASN A 11 -20.78 8.48 -24.56
N PRO A 12 -20.03 7.82 -25.46
CA PRO A 12 -18.75 7.22 -25.14
C PRO A 12 -17.60 8.24 -25.27
N THR A 13 -16.56 8.06 -24.47
CA THR A 13 -15.24 8.72 -24.60
C THR A 13 -14.15 7.69 -24.73
N THR A 14 -13.15 7.97 -25.56
CA THR A 14 -11.95 7.15 -25.70
C THR A 14 -10.87 7.66 -24.75
N PHE A 15 -10.31 6.79 -23.93
CA PHE A 15 -9.14 7.09 -23.11
C PHE A 15 -7.91 6.45 -23.76
N LEU A 16 -6.84 7.23 -23.96
CA LEU A 16 -5.55 6.73 -24.42
C LEU A 16 -4.66 6.52 -23.18
N VAL A 17 -4.44 5.25 -22.83
CA VAL A 17 -3.94 4.85 -21.52
C VAL A 17 -2.50 4.37 -21.58
N GLY A 18 -1.69 4.87 -20.65
CA GLY A 18 -0.29 4.51 -20.50
C GLY A 18 0.59 5.10 -21.61
N LYS A 19 1.89 4.77 -21.55
CA LYS A 19 2.89 5.26 -22.51
C LYS A 19 2.65 4.80 -23.94
N GLU A 20 1.94 3.70 -24.11
CA GLU A 20 1.57 3.11 -25.40
C GLU A 20 0.24 3.66 -25.94
N GLU A 21 -0.41 4.57 -25.20
CA GLU A 21 -1.67 5.21 -25.60
C GLU A 21 -2.76 4.19 -25.97
N VAL A 22 -2.87 3.11 -25.20
CA VAL A 22 -3.82 2.02 -25.47
C VAL A 22 -5.25 2.57 -25.41
N PRO A 23 -6.04 2.49 -26.50
CA PRO A 23 -7.37 3.07 -26.54
C PRO A 23 -8.39 2.21 -25.79
N MET A 24 -9.11 2.84 -24.85
CA MET A 24 -10.15 2.20 -24.03
C MET A 24 -11.41 3.07 -24.00
N VAL A 25 -12.55 2.52 -24.42
CA VAL A 25 -13.81 3.27 -24.55
C VAL A 25 -14.68 3.10 -23.31
N VAL A 26 -15.17 4.22 -22.74
CA VAL A 26 -15.99 4.23 -21.52
C VAL A 26 -17.17 5.20 -21.67
N HIS A 27 -18.33 4.84 -21.12
CA HIS A 27 -19.56 5.62 -21.21
C HIS A 27 -19.61 6.74 -20.16
N HIS A 28 -20.05 7.93 -20.57
CA HIS A 28 -20.20 9.12 -19.72
C HIS A 28 -21.09 8.86 -18.52
N GLY A 29 -22.22 8.16 -18.74
CA GLY A 29 -23.21 7.85 -17.70
C GLY A 29 -22.65 7.00 -16.56
N VAL A 30 -21.48 6.38 -16.75
CA VAL A 30 -20.78 5.62 -15.70
C VAL A 30 -19.78 6.49 -14.95
N LEU A 31 -19.05 7.35 -15.67
CA LEU A 31 -17.95 8.13 -15.11
C LEU A 31 -18.40 9.42 -14.43
N ALA A 32 -19.31 10.17 -15.06
CA ALA A 32 -19.76 11.47 -14.56
C ALA A 32 -20.32 11.42 -13.13
N PRO A 33 -21.05 10.37 -12.70
CA PRO A 33 -21.50 10.25 -11.31
C PRO A 33 -20.40 9.91 -10.29
N LEU A 34 -19.20 9.48 -10.72
CA LEU A 34 -18.16 9.02 -9.79
C LEU A 34 -17.43 10.15 -9.07
N SER A 35 -17.28 11.31 -9.73
CA SER A 35 -16.68 12.50 -9.13
C SER A 35 -16.98 13.76 -9.93
N ASP A 36 -16.84 14.92 -9.27
CA ASP A 36 -16.94 16.22 -9.94
C ASP A 36 -15.87 16.42 -11.03
N TYR A 37 -14.73 15.73 -10.92
CA TYR A 37 -13.71 15.71 -11.97
C TYR A 37 -14.29 15.14 -13.26
N PHE A 38 -14.85 13.93 -13.22
CA PHE A 38 -15.40 13.29 -14.41
C PHE A 38 -16.67 13.99 -14.90
N LYS A 39 -17.49 14.52 -14.00
CA LYS A 39 -18.66 15.32 -14.35
C LYS A 39 -18.29 16.55 -15.18
N ARG A 40 -17.21 17.24 -14.81
CA ARG A 40 -16.70 18.41 -15.55
C ARG A 40 -15.99 18.01 -16.84
N LEU A 41 -15.20 16.94 -16.81
CA LEU A 41 -14.47 16.44 -17.97
C LEU A 41 -15.41 15.99 -19.11
N LEU A 42 -16.57 15.43 -18.76
CA LEU A 42 -17.49 14.78 -19.70
C LEU A 42 -18.80 15.56 -19.89
N GLY A 43 -18.98 16.68 -19.19
CA GLY A 43 -20.19 17.50 -19.29
C GLY A 43 -20.25 18.32 -20.57
N ASP A 44 -21.46 18.66 -21.01
CA ASP A 44 -21.69 19.45 -22.24
C ASP A 44 -21.05 20.86 -22.17
N ASP A 45 -20.88 21.42 -20.98
CA ASP A 45 -20.24 22.72 -20.72
C ASP A 45 -18.72 22.61 -20.45
N SER A 46 -18.07 21.49 -20.79
CA SER A 46 -16.64 21.35 -20.50
C SER A 46 -15.83 22.35 -21.32
N ALA A 47 -14.94 23.08 -20.64
CA ALA A 47 -13.94 23.95 -21.29
C ALA A 47 -12.70 23.18 -21.79
N PHE A 48 -12.77 21.84 -21.79
CA PHE A 48 -11.68 20.95 -22.15
C PHE A 48 -11.73 20.62 -23.65
N LYS A 49 -10.60 20.72 -24.35
CA LYS A 49 -10.48 20.35 -25.77
C LYS A 49 -10.88 18.88 -26.01
N GLU A 50 -10.70 18.06 -24.99
CA GLU A 50 -10.97 16.63 -24.93
C GLU A 50 -12.46 16.30 -25.11
N ALA A 51 -13.39 17.19 -24.77
CA ALA A 51 -14.82 16.98 -25.02
C ALA A 51 -15.20 17.19 -26.49
N GLU A 52 -14.45 18.03 -27.22
CA GLU A 52 -14.59 18.22 -28.66
C GLU A 52 -13.93 17.08 -29.44
N GLU A 53 -12.77 16.59 -28.97
CA GLU A 53 -11.99 15.50 -29.59
C GLU A 53 -12.45 14.08 -29.16
N LYS A 54 -13.35 13.97 -28.17
CA LYS A 54 -13.85 12.72 -27.56
C LYS A 54 -12.75 11.77 -27.06
N THR A 55 -11.58 12.32 -26.77
CA THR A 55 -10.38 11.57 -26.43
C THR A 55 -9.68 12.18 -25.22
N VAL A 56 -9.29 11.36 -24.24
CA VAL A 56 -8.62 11.80 -23.01
C VAL A 56 -7.30 11.03 -22.85
N LEU A 57 -6.19 11.76 -22.65
CA LEU A 57 -4.87 11.17 -22.42
C LEU A 57 -4.66 10.85 -20.94
N LEU A 58 -4.21 9.63 -20.63
CA LEU A 58 -3.83 9.19 -19.29
C LEU A 58 -2.48 8.45 -19.31
N PRO A 59 -1.35 9.14 -19.57
CA PRO A 59 -0.04 8.50 -19.72
C PRO A 59 0.50 7.87 -18.43
N GLN A 60 0.03 8.31 -17.27
CA GLN A 60 0.52 7.91 -15.96
C GLN A 60 -0.05 6.58 -15.45
N ILE A 61 -1.25 6.19 -15.89
CA ILE A 61 -1.91 4.97 -15.43
C ILE A 61 -1.65 3.81 -16.39
N LYS A 62 -1.40 2.61 -15.84
CA LYS A 62 -1.23 1.40 -16.64
C LYS A 62 -2.58 0.93 -17.20
N PRO A 63 -2.63 0.35 -18.41
CA PRO A 63 -3.87 -0.19 -18.99
C PRO A 63 -4.62 -1.15 -18.06
N ASP A 64 -3.90 -2.05 -17.39
CA ASP A 64 -4.52 -3.00 -16.45
C ASP A 64 -5.19 -2.30 -15.25
N ASP A 65 -4.57 -1.24 -14.72
CA ASP A 65 -5.12 -0.51 -13.58
C ASP A 65 -6.31 0.36 -14.02
N PHE A 66 -6.26 0.93 -15.21
CA PHE A 66 -7.42 1.61 -15.79
C PHE A 66 -8.57 0.65 -16.10
N SER A 67 -8.27 -0.58 -16.54
CA SER A 67 -9.25 -1.65 -16.70
C SER A 67 -9.93 -2.01 -15.37
N ARG A 68 -9.18 -2.06 -14.26
CA ARG A 68 -9.76 -2.22 -12.91
C ARG A 68 -10.63 -1.05 -12.52
N PHE A 69 -10.20 0.19 -12.80
CA PHE A 69 -11.03 1.38 -12.60
C PHE A 69 -12.33 1.31 -13.40
N CYS A 70 -12.28 0.91 -14.67
CA CYS A 70 -13.46 0.71 -15.50
C CYS A 70 -14.38 -0.36 -14.91
N THR A 71 -13.83 -1.51 -14.51
CA THR A 71 -14.60 -2.58 -13.85
C THR A 71 -15.32 -2.05 -12.61
N PHE A 72 -14.63 -1.24 -11.80
CA PHE A 72 -15.23 -0.56 -10.65
C PHE A 72 -16.34 0.41 -11.07
N ALA A 73 -16.13 1.21 -12.10
CA ALA A 73 -17.12 2.17 -12.58
C ALA A 73 -18.44 1.45 -12.98
N TYR A 74 -18.34 0.32 -13.68
CA TYR A 74 -19.50 -0.45 -14.13
C TYR A 74 -20.14 -1.31 -13.04
N THR A 75 -19.33 -2.00 -12.25
CA THR A 75 -19.83 -3.06 -11.34
C THR A 75 -19.88 -2.62 -9.89
N GLY A 76 -19.15 -1.54 -9.58
CA GLY A 76 -18.90 -1.12 -8.22
C GLY A 76 -17.66 -1.75 -7.57
N ASP A 77 -17.08 -2.77 -8.19
CA ASP A 77 -15.95 -3.49 -7.64
C ASP A 77 -14.83 -3.74 -8.66
N TYR A 78 -13.64 -4.14 -8.19
CA TYR A 78 -12.53 -4.54 -9.06
C TYR A 78 -11.74 -5.72 -8.49
N ALA A 79 -11.18 -6.56 -9.36
CA ALA A 79 -10.30 -7.65 -8.95
C ALA A 79 -8.84 -7.20 -8.85
N ALA A 80 -8.15 -7.69 -7.81
CA ALA A 80 -6.70 -7.64 -7.76
C ALA A 80 -6.11 -8.49 -8.90
N PRO A 81 -4.87 -8.20 -9.37
CA PRO A 81 -4.17 -9.14 -10.24
C PRO A 81 -3.98 -10.49 -9.52
N PRO A 82 -3.87 -11.60 -10.26
CA PRO A 82 -3.49 -12.88 -9.67
C PRO A 82 -2.07 -12.78 -9.08
N TYR A 83 -1.80 -13.56 -8.05
CA TYR A 83 -0.44 -13.72 -7.56
C TYR A 83 0.41 -14.43 -8.61
N VAL A 84 1.65 -14.01 -8.78
CA VAL A 84 2.57 -14.56 -9.78
C VAL A 84 3.53 -15.50 -9.08
N VAL A 85 3.58 -16.77 -9.47
CA VAL A 85 4.56 -17.72 -8.93
C VAL A 85 5.98 -17.20 -9.23
N ASP A 86 6.84 -17.20 -8.22
CA ASP A 86 8.25 -16.88 -8.33
C ASP A 86 8.92 -18.11 -8.96
N ASP A 87 9.18 -18.07 -10.25
CA ASP A 87 9.84 -19.16 -10.96
C ASP A 87 11.28 -19.40 -10.48
N ASP A 88 11.84 -18.49 -9.67
CA ASP A 88 13.18 -18.58 -9.06
C ASP A 88 13.17 -19.39 -7.73
N TRP A 89 12.06 -20.08 -7.45
CA TRP A 89 11.88 -20.90 -6.25
C TRP A 89 12.70 -22.19 -6.31
N THR A 90 13.91 -22.17 -5.73
CA THR A 90 14.69 -23.37 -5.43
C THR A 90 14.63 -23.69 -3.93
N GLU A 91 14.35 -24.96 -3.58
CA GLU A 91 14.33 -25.47 -2.19
C GLU A 91 15.67 -25.28 -1.46
N GLU A 92 16.76 -24.97 -2.17
CA GLU A 92 18.13 -24.89 -1.63
C GLU A 92 18.41 -23.71 -0.69
N LEU A 93 17.60 -22.65 -0.71
CA LEU A 93 17.83 -21.47 0.12
C LEU A 93 17.20 -21.57 1.54
N GLN A 94 16.87 -22.78 2.01
CA GLN A 94 16.40 -23.04 3.38
C GLN A 94 17.51 -23.28 4.40
N THR A 95 18.79 -23.34 4.01
CA THR A 95 19.88 -23.48 4.99
C THR A 95 20.07 -22.18 5.77
N THR A 96 19.49 -22.13 6.97
CA THR A 96 19.81 -21.14 7.99
C THR A 96 21.31 -21.23 8.33
N PRO A 97 22.10 -20.14 8.28
CA PRO A 97 23.39 -20.14 8.95
C PRO A 97 23.14 -20.32 10.45
N GLU A 98 23.84 -21.27 11.07
CA GLU A 98 23.82 -21.51 12.52
C GLU A 98 24.00 -20.19 13.27
N PHE A 99 22.93 -19.76 13.93
CA PHE A 99 22.87 -18.54 14.71
C PHE A 99 23.81 -18.68 15.92
N LEU A 100 24.75 -17.75 16.08
CA LEU A 100 25.66 -17.67 17.23
C LEU A 100 24.85 -17.66 18.54
N VAL A 101 24.98 -18.76 19.29
CA VAL A 101 24.47 -18.89 20.65
C VAL A 101 25.30 -17.99 21.55
N TYR A 102 24.82 -16.77 21.83
CA TYR A 102 25.39 -15.95 22.89
C TYR A 102 24.76 -16.32 24.23
N THR A 103 25.42 -17.22 24.97
CA THR A 103 25.16 -17.43 26.40
C THR A 103 25.71 -16.25 27.21
N SER A 104 24.84 -15.50 27.87
CA SER A 104 25.25 -14.41 28.76
C SER A 104 25.53 -14.93 30.18
N ALA A 105 26.82 -15.02 30.55
CA ALA A 105 27.23 -15.06 31.96
C ALA A 105 27.53 -13.62 32.43
N SER A 106 26.72 -13.11 33.35
CA SER A 106 26.90 -11.80 33.97
C SER A 106 27.94 -11.82 35.08
N THR A 107 28.81 -10.81 35.12
CA THR A 107 29.39 -10.31 36.38
C THR A 107 29.41 -8.79 36.38
N VAL A 108 28.75 -8.23 37.39
CA VAL A 108 28.62 -6.80 37.68
C VAL A 108 29.91 -6.26 38.30
N SER A 109 30.39 -5.11 37.84
CA SER A 109 31.24 -4.22 38.66
C SER A 109 31.03 -2.75 38.29
N LYS A 110 30.76 -1.94 39.31
CA LYS A 110 30.52 -0.49 39.26
C LYS A 110 31.84 0.29 39.06
N GLY A 111 31.83 1.31 38.20
CA GLY A 111 32.92 2.28 38.07
C GLY A 111 32.42 3.62 37.51
N LYS A 112 32.86 4.73 38.11
CA LYS A 112 32.33 6.10 37.95
C LYS A 112 33.28 6.96 37.11
N ARG A 113 32.70 7.85 36.29
CA ARG A 113 33.15 9.21 35.87
C ARG A 113 34.06 9.42 34.63
N THR A 114 33.56 10.38 33.84
CA THR A 114 34.19 11.55 33.17
C THR A 114 34.45 11.48 31.66
N THR A 115 34.05 12.60 31.05
CA THR A 115 33.91 12.95 29.64
C THR A 115 35.24 13.36 29.00
N LYS A 116 35.38 13.17 27.68
CA LYS A 116 36.01 14.08 26.70
C LYS A 116 35.76 13.56 25.28
N TYR A 117 35.24 14.42 24.41
CA TYR A 117 35.01 14.18 22.98
C TYR A 117 36.34 14.16 22.20
N ALA A 118 36.47 13.22 21.26
CA ALA A 118 37.19 13.36 19.99
C ALA A 118 36.83 12.20 19.03
N ASP A 119 36.14 12.57 17.94
CA ASP A 119 36.20 12.12 16.53
C ASP A 119 36.11 10.64 16.04
N GLU A 120 35.26 10.54 15.01
CA GLU A 120 34.98 9.55 13.95
C GLU A 120 34.12 8.28 14.19
N PRO A 121 33.24 7.94 13.21
CA PRO A 121 32.01 7.21 13.43
C PRO A 121 32.20 5.73 13.11
N THR A 122 32.63 4.96 14.09
CA THR A 122 32.38 3.52 14.04
C THR A 122 30.86 3.35 14.15
N ALA A 123 30.22 2.93 13.06
CA ALA A 123 28.89 2.33 13.04
C ALA A 123 28.90 1.05 13.88
N ALA A 124 29.05 1.22 15.19
CA ALA A 124 28.90 0.19 16.17
C ALA A 124 27.43 -0.24 16.10
N LEU A 125 27.23 -1.45 15.58
CA LEU A 125 25.98 -2.20 15.55
C LEU A 125 25.12 -1.82 16.75
N TYR A 126 24.14 -0.95 16.50
CA TYR A 126 23.19 -0.53 17.51
C TYR A 126 22.35 -1.75 17.85
N GLN A 127 22.65 -2.42 18.96
CA GLN A 127 21.77 -3.42 19.53
C GLN A 127 20.78 -2.69 20.45
N PRO A 128 19.49 -2.59 20.08
CA PRO A 128 18.52 -1.90 20.91
C PRO A 128 18.36 -2.64 22.25
N VAL A 129 18.78 -1.99 23.34
CA VAL A 129 18.49 -2.43 24.72
C VAL A 129 17.09 -1.92 25.10
N VAL A 130 16.08 -2.33 24.33
CA VAL A 130 14.69 -2.02 24.64
C VAL A 130 14.01 -3.33 25.00
N GLY A 131 13.72 -3.51 26.29
CA GLY A 131 12.96 -4.65 26.79
C GLY A 131 11.65 -4.79 26.00
N GLU A 132 11.33 -6.04 25.66
CA GLU A 132 10.32 -6.48 24.69
C GLU A 132 8.87 -5.99 24.91
N GLN A 133 8.58 -5.16 25.94
CA GLN A 133 7.24 -5.06 26.48
C GLN A 133 6.43 -3.79 26.18
N ASP A 134 7.00 -2.67 25.71
CA ASP A 134 6.23 -1.40 25.64
C ASP A 134 6.24 -0.63 24.30
N PHE A 135 6.66 -1.24 23.18
CA PHE A 135 6.94 -0.49 21.94
C PHE A 135 6.31 -1.06 20.66
N HIS A 136 5.09 -1.61 20.72
CA HIS A 136 4.53 -2.30 19.54
C HIS A 136 3.11 -1.88 19.22
N VAL A 137 2.89 -1.42 17.98
CA VAL A 137 1.58 -1.53 17.32
C VAL A 137 1.28 -3.02 17.29
N ARG A 138 0.18 -3.48 17.91
CA ARG A 138 -0.11 -4.92 17.91
C ARG A 138 -0.72 -5.30 16.57
N ARG A 139 -0.25 -6.40 15.99
CA ARG A 139 -0.82 -6.95 14.74
C ARG A 139 -2.36 -7.09 14.79
N PRO A 140 -2.98 -7.58 15.88
CA PRO A 140 -4.44 -7.61 15.97
C PRO A 140 -5.12 -6.23 15.88
N ASP A 141 -4.44 -5.15 16.29
CA ASP A 141 -4.99 -3.80 16.22
C ASP A 141 -4.98 -3.28 14.77
N PHE A 142 -3.93 -3.60 14.02
CA PHE A 142 -3.89 -3.38 12.57
C PHE A 142 -4.99 -4.19 11.87
N GLU A 143 -5.12 -5.48 12.14
CA GLU A 143 -6.10 -6.37 11.50
C GLU A 143 -7.55 -5.95 11.73
N ARG A 144 -7.86 -5.34 12.88
CA ARG A 144 -9.22 -4.85 13.21
C ARG A 144 -9.55 -3.48 12.63
N ARG A 145 -8.59 -2.74 12.08
CA ARG A 145 -8.88 -1.42 11.47
C ARG A 145 -9.83 -1.57 10.28
N ALA A 146 -10.71 -0.59 10.14
CA ALA A 146 -11.60 -0.46 9.00
C ALA A 146 -11.22 0.80 8.21
N TYR A 147 -10.95 0.63 6.92
CA TYR A 147 -10.61 1.72 6.00
C TYR A 147 -11.80 2.09 5.11
N CYS A 148 -12.91 1.35 5.22
CA CYS A 148 -14.16 1.58 4.53
C CYS A 148 -15.32 1.56 5.54
N ALA A 149 -15.69 2.74 6.07
CA ALA A 149 -16.82 2.89 6.98
C ALA A 149 -18.15 3.14 6.24
N THR A 150 -18.10 3.80 5.08
CA THR A 150 -19.28 4.32 4.38
C THR A 150 -19.08 4.24 2.86
N THR A 151 -19.15 3.05 2.25
CA THR A 151 -19.38 2.99 0.80
C THR A 151 -20.88 3.12 0.53
N PRO A 152 -21.32 4.01 -0.38
CA PRO A 152 -22.74 4.14 -0.77
C PRO A 152 -23.36 2.87 -1.36
N TYR A 153 -22.51 1.91 -1.71
CA TYR A 153 -22.88 0.54 -2.03
C TYR A 153 -22.51 -0.31 -0.82
N GLU A 154 -23.51 -0.64 -0.01
CA GLU A 154 -23.37 -1.41 1.23
C GLU A 154 -22.87 -2.86 0.97
N ASP A 155 -22.91 -3.32 -0.28
CA ASP A 155 -22.62 -4.72 -0.66
C ASP A 155 -21.13 -5.09 -0.72
N TYR A 156 -20.21 -4.12 -0.85
CA TYR A 156 -18.78 -4.44 -1.11
C TYR A 156 -18.05 -5.10 0.05
N ARG A 157 -18.61 -5.04 1.27
CA ARG A 157 -18.00 -5.70 2.44
C ARG A 157 -18.01 -7.24 2.28
N GLN A 158 -18.95 -7.79 1.51
CA GLN A 158 -19.22 -9.24 1.48
C GLN A 158 -18.47 -10.02 0.39
N SER A 159 -17.99 -9.38 -0.69
CA SER A 159 -17.44 -10.10 -1.86
C SER A 159 -15.91 -10.22 -1.93
N PHE A 160 -15.14 -9.34 -1.28
CA PHE A 160 -13.68 -9.41 -1.36
C PHE A 160 -13.11 -10.48 -0.42
N ARG A 161 -12.90 -11.68 -0.96
CA ARG A 161 -12.10 -12.75 -0.36
C ARG A 161 -10.70 -12.70 -0.94
N VAL A 162 -9.72 -12.43 -0.09
CA VAL A 162 -8.31 -12.61 -0.46
C VAL A 162 -8.04 -14.11 -0.47
N ALA A 163 -7.58 -14.65 -1.60
CA ALA A 163 -7.10 -16.03 -1.63
C ALA A 163 -5.95 -16.15 -0.61
N PRO A 164 -5.94 -17.16 0.29
CA PRO A 164 -4.83 -17.36 1.20
C PRO A 164 -3.55 -17.47 0.39
N HIS A 165 -2.57 -16.64 0.72
CA HIS A 165 -1.27 -16.71 0.08
C HIS A 165 -0.65 -18.07 0.39
N SER A 166 -0.36 -18.88 -0.63
CA SER A 166 0.34 -20.14 -0.44
C SER A 166 1.76 -19.81 0.06
N ALA A 167 2.11 -20.29 1.24
CA ALA A 167 3.36 -19.95 1.91
C ALA A 167 4.54 -20.53 1.13
N GLY A 168 5.06 -19.77 0.17
CA GLY A 168 6.29 -20.13 -0.50
C GLY A 168 6.55 -19.33 -1.76
N ALA A 169 5.65 -19.37 -2.74
CA ALA A 169 6.07 -19.14 -4.11
C ALA A 169 5.62 -17.81 -4.73
N GLU A 170 4.54 -17.15 -4.34
CA GLU A 170 3.91 -16.19 -5.28
C GLU A 170 4.26 -14.71 -4.98
N LYS A 171 4.86 -13.90 -5.86
CA LYS A 171 5.12 -12.45 -5.66
C LYS A 171 3.82 -11.64 -5.42
N ALA A 172 3.85 -10.78 -4.40
CA ALA A 172 2.68 -10.01 -3.93
C ALA A 172 2.84 -8.52 -4.24
N GLU A 173 4.05 -8.07 -4.60
CA GLU A 173 4.34 -6.70 -5.03
C GLU A 173 3.28 -6.17 -6.01
N HIS A 174 3.00 -6.90 -7.09
CA HIS A 174 2.06 -6.45 -8.12
C HIS A 174 0.63 -6.31 -7.60
N VAL A 175 0.22 -7.13 -6.62
CA VAL A 175 -1.09 -7.05 -5.95
C VAL A 175 -1.16 -5.78 -5.10
N PHE A 176 -0.17 -5.55 -4.26
CA PHE A 176 -0.11 -4.35 -3.41
C PHE A 176 -0.07 -3.07 -4.24
N LEU A 177 0.79 -3.04 -5.25
CA LEU A 177 0.93 -1.87 -6.11
C LEU A 177 -0.30 -1.63 -7.00
N ALA A 178 -1.05 -2.67 -7.38
CA ALA A 178 -2.32 -2.46 -8.09
C ALA A 178 -3.34 -1.70 -7.23
N HIS A 179 -3.50 -2.08 -5.95
CA HIS A 179 -4.36 -1.34 -5.03
C HIS A 179 -3.84 0.07 -4.74
N ALA A 180 -2.53 0.23 -4.52
CA ALA A 180 -1.93 1.52 -4.22
C ALA A 180 -2.01 2.49 -5.41
N ARG A 181 -1.76 2.02 -6.64
CA ARG A 181 -1.92 2.85 -7.86
C ARG A 181 -3.37 3.20 -8.14
N LEU A 182 -4.33 2.30 -7.87
CA LEU A 182 -5.76 2.62 -7.93
C LEU A 182 -6.15 3.67 -6.89
N TYR A 183 -5.62 3.58 -5.67
CA TYR A 183 -5.80 4.62 -4.66
C TYR A 183 -5.26 5.98 -5.14
N ALA A 184 -4.03 6.02 -5.67
CA ALA A 184 -3.42 7.25 -6.16
C ALA A 184 -4.24 7.88 -7.31
N PHE A 185 -4.64 7.06 -8.28
CA PHE A 185 -5.53 7.50 -9.37
C PHE A 185 -6.87 8.01 -8.83
N ALA A 186 -7.48 7.31 -7.88
CA ALA A 186 -8.74 7.72 -7.29
C ALA A 186 -8.62 9.04 -6.51
N LYS A 187 -7.51 9.28 -5.81
CA LYS A 187 -7.20 10.56 -5.16
C LYS A 187 -7.07 11.66 -6.19
N GLU A 188 -6.30 11.45 -7.25
CA GLU A 188 -6.12 12.43 -8.35
C GLU A 188 -7.47 12.81 -9.00
N LYS A 189 -8.35 11.82 -9.20
CA LYS A 189 -9.65 12.02 -9.87
C LYS A 189 -10.81 12.26 -8.89
N MET A 190 -10.51 12.41 -7.60
CA MET A 190 -11.48 12.67 -6.51
C MET A 190 -12.64 11.66 -6.46
N VAL A 191 -12.34 10.36 -6.61
CA VAL A 191 -13.33 9.27 -6.54
C VAL A 191 -13.31 8.62 -5.15
N ASP A 192 -13.98 9.25 -4.18
CA ASP A 192 -13.96 8.86 -2.75
C ASP A 192 -14.31 7.39 -2.47
N SER A 193 -15.28 6.87 -3.23
CA SER A 193 -15.71 5.48 -3.11
C SER A 193 -14.59 4.50 -3.52
N LEU A 194 -13.81 4.84 -4.55
CA LEU A 194 -12.66 4.03 -4.99
C LEU A 194 -11.44 4.21 -4.09
N ILE A 195 -11.22 5.40 -3.53
CA ILE A 195 -10.20 5.65 -2.49
C ILE A 195 -10.44 4.68 -1.33
N SER A 196 -11.66 4.68 -0.80
CA SER A 196 -12.07 3.85 0.35
C SER A 196 -11.96 2.36 0.03
N LEU A 197 -12.45 1.94 -1.14
CA LEU A 197 -12.40 0.54 -1.57
C LEU A 197 -10.96 0.07 -1.74
N SER A 198 -10.09 0.89 -2.34
CA SER A 198 -8.70 0.51 -2.61
C SER A 198 -7.86 0.38 -1.35
N LEU A 199 -8.04 1.30 -0.39
CA LEU A 199 -7.44 1.16 0.94
C LEU A 199 -7.95 -0.10 1.66
N GLN A 200 -9.26 -0.33 1.64
CA GLN A 200 -9.84 -1.49 2.32
C GLN A 200 -9.37 -2.82 1.72
N LYS A 201 -9.21 -2.90 0.40
CA LYS A 201 -8.69 -4.09 -0.27
C LYS A 201 -7.21 -4.28 0.02
N LEU A 202 -6.40 -3.22 -0.07
CA LEU A 202 -4.98 -3.29 0.31
C LEU A 202 -4.80 -3.75 1.76
N HIS A 203 -5.55 -3.16 2.70
CA HIS A 203 -5.51 -3.54 4.11
C HIS A 203 -5.84 -5.02 4.32
N LYS A 204 -6.91 -5.52 3.70
CA LYS A 204 -7.29 -6.94 3.78
C LYS A 204 -6.19 -7.84 3.21
N THR A 205 -5.59 -7.46 2.08
CA THR A 205 -4.48 -8.19 1.47
C THR A 205 -3.26 -8.23 2.41
N LEU A 206 -2.90 -7.09 3.01
CA LEU A 206 -1.80 -7.01 3.98
C LEU A 206 -2.08 -7.81 5.27
N ALA A 207 -3.32 -7.80 5.78
CA ALA A 207 -3.69 -8.49 7.01
C ALA A 207 -3.49 -10.02 6.93
N VAL A 208 -3.79 -10.61 5.76
CA VAL A 208 -3.62 -12.06 5.51
C VAL A 208 -2.24 -12.39 4.93
N PHE A 209 -1.42 -11.39 4.62
CA PHE A 209 -0.09 -11.61 4.04
C PHE A 209 0.85 -12.26 5.06
N THR A 210 1.53 -13.31 4.61
CA THR A 210 2.54 -14.00 5.42
C THR A 210 3.91 -13.40 5.11
N LEU A 211 4.32 -12.46 5.95
CA LEU A 211 5.61 -11.80 5.82
C LEU A 211 6.76 -12.75 6.18
N ASP A 212 7.82 -12.79 5.37
CA ASP A 212 9.14 -13.35 5.69
C ASP A 212 10.25 -12.46 5.12
N GLN A 213 11.52 -12.86 5.28
CA GLN A 213 12.66 -12.05 4.84
C GLN A 213 12.71 -11.83 3.32
N ARG A 214 12.35 -12.84 2.51
CA ARG A 214 12.30 -12.71 1.05
C ARG A 214 11.13 -11.82 0.64
N ARG A 215 9.98 -12.08 1.26
CA ARG A 215 8.71 -11.39 1.01
C ARG A 215 8.68 -9.94 1.48
N TYR A 216 9.61 -9.56 2.33
CA TYR A 216 9.71 -8.17 2.76
C TYR A 216 10.00 -7.22 1.59
N GLN A 217 10.62 -7.70 0.50
CA GLN A 217 10.82 -6.89 -0.72
C GLN A 217 9.51 -6.38 -1.34
N ASP A 218 8.42 -7.17 -1.29
CA ASP A 218 7.11 -6.71 -1.78
C ASP A 218 6.59 -5.52 -0.95
N ILE A 219 6.85 -5.55 0.36
CA ILE A 219 6.46 -4.48 1.28
C ILE A 219 7.33 -3.25 1.04
N LEU A 220 8.62 -3.41 0.78
CA LEU A 220 9.51 -2.31 0.45
C LEU A 220 9.09 -1.60 -0.84
N ALA A 221 8.67 -2.34 -1.87
CA ALA A 221 8.13 -1.77 -3.10
C ALA A 221 6.85 -0.95 -2.82
N LEU A 222 5.94 -1.48 -1.99
CA LEU A 222 4.76 -0.75 -1.53
C LEU A 222 5.14 0.51 -0.74
N THR A 223 6.13 0.44 0.15
CA THR A 223 6.62 1.58 0.94
C THR A 223 7.12 2.69 0.03
N ARG A 224 8.02 2.39 -0.91
CA ARG A 224 8.55 3.40 -1.83
C ARG A 224 7.44 4.10 -2.61
N PHE A 225 6.44 3.34 -3.05
CA PHE A 225 5.26 3.93 -3.71
C PHE A 225 4.42 4.80 -2.76
N ALA A 226 4.17 4.33 -1.54
CA ALA A 226 3.34 5.07 -0.57
C ALA A 226 3.96 6.41 -0.16
N PHE A 227 5.29 6.49 -0.14
CA PHE A 227 6.04 7.68 0.28
C PHE A 227 6.57 8.51 -0.91
N SER A 228 6.33 8.10 -2.16
CA SER A 228 6.78 8.87 -3.34
C SER A 228 6.06 10.20 -3.51
N GLU A 229 4.83 10.31 -2.99
CA GLU A 229 4.02 11.53 -2.97
C GLU A 229 3.24 11.63 -1.65
N ASP A 230 2.47 12.71 -1.49
CA ASP A 230 1.65 12.96 -0.30
C ASP A 230 0.37 12.12 -0.30
N TYR A 231 0.49 10.89 0.20
CA TYR A 231 -0.60 9.92 0.32
C TYR A 231 -0.85 9.55 1.79
N PRO A 232 -1.37 10.47 2.63
CA PRO A 232 -1.35 10.32 4.08
C PRO A 232 -2.07 9.07 4.59
N GLU A 233 -3.22 8.69 4.00
CA GLU A 233 -3.94 7.48 4.42
C GLU A 233 -3.19 6.18 4.04
N LEU A 234 -2.49 6.19 2.91
CA LEU A 234 -1.67 5.05 2.47
C LEU A 234 -0.38 4.97 3.29
N GLN A 235 0.28 6.11 3.54
CA GLN A 235 1.47 6.21 4.39
C GLN A 235 1.18 5.74 5.82
N ASP A 236 0.04 6.14 6.41
CA ASP A 236 -0.39 5.66 7.72
C ASP A 236 -0.58 4.15 7.72
N MET A 237 -1.29 3.59 6.73
CA MET A 237 -1.50 2.15 6.61
C MET A 237 -0.18 1.38 6.51
N VAL A 238 0.76 1.85 5.68
CA VAL A 238 2.08 1.21 5.52
C VAL A 238 2.91 1.33 6.79
N ALA A 239 2.93 2.49 7.45
CA ALA A 239 3.64 2.67 8.71
C ALA A 239 3.09 1.77 9.82
N LEU A 240 1.75 1.62 9.91
CA LEU A 240 1.11 0.70 10.85
C LEU A 240 1.45 -0.74 10.57
N TYR A 241 1.52 -1.14 9.29
CA TYR A 241 1.95 -2.47 8.91
C TYR A 241 3.39 -2.74 9.38
N HIS A 242 4.31 -1.79 9.16
CA HIS A 242 5.68 -1.89 9.65
C HIS A 242 5.73 -2.00 11.18
N GLY A 243 4.97 -1.15 11.89
CA GLY A 243 4.87 -1.20 13.35
C GLY A 243 4.31 -2.53 13.86
N ALA A 244 3.27 -3.07 13.20
CA ALA A 244 2.63 -4.34 13.53
C ALA A 244 3.57 -5.55 13.38
N HIS A 245 4.55 -5.44 12.47
CA HIS A 245 5.52 -6.48 12.17
C HIS A 245 6.93 -6.15 12.68
N PHE A 246 7.09 -5.11 13.52
CA PHE A 246 8.39 -4.58 13.93
C PHE A 246 9.31 -5.63 14.55
N THR A 247 8.79 -6.50 15.43
CA THR A 247 9.56 -7.61 16.02
C THR A 247 10.21 -8.51 14.97
N LYS A 248 9.57 -8.67 13.81
CA LYS A 248 10.07 -9.49 12.71
C LYS A 248 11.02 -8.69 11.82
N ILE A 249 10.58 -7.55 11.31
CA ILE A 249 11.32 -6.77 10.31
C ILE A 249 12.52 -6.02 10.87
N GLY A 250 12.54 -5.72 12.17
CA GLY A 250 13.70 -5.10 12.82
C GLY A 250 14.97 -5.96 12.78
N ARG A 251 14.86 -7.23 12.37
CA ARG A 251 16.00 -8.13 12.14
C ARG A 251 16.51 -8.10 10.70
N PHE A 252 15.82 -7.41 9.79
CA PHE A 252 16.18 -7.36 8.37
C PHE A 252 16.98 -6.11 8.07
N GLU A 253 18.17 -6.26 7.47
CA GLU A 253 19.00 -5.12 7.08
C GLU A 253 18.25 -4.14 6.16
N SER A 254 17.44 -4.69 5.25
CA SER A 254 16.64 -3.90 4.32
C SER A 254 15.59 -3.00 4.99
N PHE A 255 15.21 -3.27 6.26
CA PHE A 255 14.35 -2.37 7.03
C PHE A 255 15.10 -1.08 7.40
N TYR A 256 16.38 -1.18 7.75
CA TYR A 256 17.19 0.00 8.03
C TYR A 256 17.53 0.77 6.74
N SER A 257 17.79 0.05 5.65
CA SER A 257 17.99 0.68 4.33
C SER A 257 16.79 1.53 3.92
N ILE A 258 15.56 1.01 4.06
CA ILE A 258 14.36 1.77 3.70
C ILE A 258 14.10 2.96 4.65
N LEU A 259 14.49 2.89 5.92
CA LEU A 259 14.41 4.05 6.83
C LEU A 259 15.38 5.17 6.45
N CYS A 260 16.54 4.82 5.86
CA CYS A 260 17.48 5.79 5.33
C CYS A 260 16.99 6.39 4.00
N GLU A 261 16.39 5.58 3.13
CA GLU A 261 15.77 6.04 1.87
C GLU A 261 14.55 6.94 2.16
N GLU A 262 13.66 6.49 3.04
CA GLU A 262 12.35 7.10 3.32
C GLU A 262 12.26 7.60 4.78
N GLY A 263 12.93 8.72 5.08
CA GLY A 263 12.98 9.26 6.45
C GLY A 263 11.59 9.54 7.08
N HIS A 264 10.58 9.82 6.25
CA HIS A 264 9.19 10.00 6.69
C HIS A 264 8.58 8.73 7.30
N LEU A 265 8.99 7.53 6.84
CA LEU A 265 8.58 6.27 7.46
C LEU A 265 9.04 6.20 8.92
N GLY A 266 10.30 6.57 9.19
CA GLY A 266 10.85 6.59 10.54
C GLY A 266 10.10 7.55 11.46
N ALA A 267 9.79 8.76 10.98
CA ALA A 267 9.01 9.73 11.71
C ALA A 267 7.59 9.20 12.06
N ASN A 268 6.92 8.57 11.09
CA ASN A 268 5.59 7.98 11.29
C ASN A 268 5.63 6.84 12.31
N LEU A 269 6.63 5.95 12.23
CA LEU A 269 6.81 4.87 13.21
C LEU A 269 7.02 5.42 14.63
N LEU A 270 7.91 6.40 14.80
CA LEU A 270 8.15 7.03 16.10
C LEU A 270 6.90 7.68 16.67
N ARG A 271 6.11 8.35 15.81
CA ARG A 271 4.83 8.94 16.20
C ARG A 271 3.84 7.87 16.69
N LEU A 272 3.66 6.80 15.92
CA LEU A 272 2.79 5.67 16.28
C LEU A 272 3.20 5.03 17.62
N PHE A 273 4.50 4.86 17.85
CA PHE A 273 5.02 4.30 19.10
C PHE A 273 4.80 5.25 20.29
N TYR A 274 4.91 6.55 20.09
CA TYR A 274 4.70 7.53 21.16
C TYR A 274 3.22 7.67 21.54
N GLU A 275 2.33 7.68 20.54
CA GLU A 275 0.88 7.79 20.75
C GLU A 275 0.32 6.55 21.46
N ASN A 276 0.81 5.35 21.13
CA ASN A 276 0.39 4.10 21.79
C ASN A 276 0.85 3.96 23.26
N LYS A 277 1.79 4.78 23.75
CA LYS A 277 2.20 4.79 25.16
C LYS A 277 1.31 5.62 26.09
N ARG A 278 0.33 6.34 25.56
CA ARG A 278 -0.54 7.25 26.34
C ARG A 278 -1.84 6.62 26.83
N HIS A 279 -1.99 5.31 26.70
CA HIS A 279 -3.11 4.52 27.23
C HIS A 279 -2.59 3.43 28.17
#